data_AF-A0A934Q4G8-F1
#
_entry.id   AF-A0A934Q4G8-F1
#
_cell.length_a   1.000
_cell.length_b   1.000
_cell.length_c   1.000
_cell.angle_alpha   90.00
_cell.angle_beta   90.00
_cell.angle_gamma   90.00
#
_symmetry.space_group_name_H-M   'P 1'
#
loop_
_entity.id
_entity.type
_entity.pdbx_description
1 polymer ?
#
loop_
_entity_poly.entity_id
_entity_poly.type
_entity_poly.pdbx_seq_one_letter_code
_entity_poly.pdbx_strand_id
1 'polypeptide(L)'
;MQDGKRWALGALAWASLVAVGLGACGGSGGSGGGSTGVGSGGTGVEAGSSGTTATQVTPSAPGTPSAPTPANPPSTSTPGGTTLLGNCEMFPAQAVFNTRVDDTARFPAHASSAQWIASVGATRTFHADWWKGTDPTQPTAYYGMPVNSVDGTAATTDWPILNYDFAASGVSSQSGWPHESDCAVASGGGYTLTHNCAAVPTAQRRFPFPSTNLLNEGGTCNDPNTCGDHHVLVVEQGACRLWEAYAAYKLSGQWYAMSTAAWDLKSLQLRPQTWTSGDAAGLPITPFLVKAAEANSGAIHHALRVTFRDAVLANTSTWPARHAAGDATAGGIPFGALLRLRADFVIPSTWTTQAKAIATAAKQYGMYVADIGSDFYVQGEPSAQWQDATFSQLGSIPMSAMEFVDLRNVTNDPRWSVDSMAASW
;
A
#
# COMPACT_ATOMS: atom_id res chain seq x y z
N MET A 1 -34.12 -0.85 1.31
CA MET A 1 -34.05 -2.31 1.49
C MET A 1 -32.61 -2.68 1.25
N GLN A 2 -31.87 -2.89 2.33
CA GLN A 2 -30.44 -3.22 2.31
C GLN A 2 -30.31 -4.72 2.02
N ASP A 3 -29.79 -5.07 0.84
CA ASP A 3 -29.38 -6.44 0.57
C ASP A 3 -28.06 -6.69 1.29
N GLY A 4 -28.14 -7.37 2.43
CA GLY A 4 -27.00 -7.84 3.22
C GLY A 4 -26.23 -8.94 2.49
N LYS A 5 -25.44 -8.56 1.48
CA LYS A 5 -24.45 -9.45 0.85
C LYS A 5 -23.11 -9.31 1.56
N ARG A 6 -22.59 -10.48 1.94
CA ARG A 6 -21.42 -10.71 2.79
C ARG A 6 -20.14 -10.19 2.13
N TRP A 7 -19.39 -9.34 2.83
CA TRP A 7 -18.03 -8.93 2.48
C TRP A 7 -17.05 -9.98 2.99
N ALA A 8 -16.81 -11.04 2.23
CA ALA A 8 -15.70 -11.94 2.53
C ALA A 8 -14.40 -11.31 2.02
N LEU A 9 -13.85 -10.37 2.78
CA LEU A 9 -12.46 -9.95 2.61
C LEU A 9 -11.60 -11.10 3.16
N GLY A 10 -10.89 -11.78 2.27
CA GLY A 10 -9.95 -12.83 2.64
C GLY A 10 -8.75 -12.21 3.32
N ALA A 11 -8.84 -11.93 4.61
CA ALA A 11 -7.67 -11.69 5.45
C ALA A 11 -6.84 -12.98 5.52
N LEU A 12 -6.04 -13.25 4.50
CA LEU A 12 -4.96 -14.24 4.59
C LEU A 12 -3.81 -13.57 5.34
N ALA A 13 -3.83 -13.75 6.66
CA ALA A 13 -2.70 -13.48 7.52
C ALA A 13 -1.48 -14.25 7.00
N TRP A 14 -0.48 -13.54 6.48
CA TRP A 14 0.83 -14.12 6.22
C TRP A 14 1.50 -14.40 7.57
N ALA A 15 1.46 -15.65 8.01
CA ALA A 15 2.23 -16.09 9.16
C ALA A 15 3.73 -16.13 8.80
N SER A 16 4.50 -15.12 9.20
CA SER A 16 5.96 -15.16 9.12
C SER A 16 6.52 -16.16 10.14
N LEU A 17 7.04 -17.29 9.68
CA LEU A 17 7.91 -18.18 10.46
C LEU A 17 9.28 -17.51 10.61
N VAL A 18 9.47 -16.73 11.68
CA VAL A 18 10.80 -16.34 12.15
C VAL A 18 11.27 -17.37 13.16
N ALA A 19 12.20 -18.22 12.75
CA ALA A 19 12.90 -19.13 13.65
C ALA A 19 13.80 -18.31 14.60
N VAL A 20 13.42 -18.26 15.88
CA VAL A 20 14.25 -17.74 16.96
C VAL A 20 15.36 -18.76 17.23
N GLY A 21 16.57 -18.47 16.74
CA GLY A 21 17.79 -19.18 17.11
C GLY A 21 18.59 -18.39 18.13
N LEU A 22 18.31 -18.58 19.42
CA LEU A 22 19.16 -18.14 20.53
C LEU A 22 19.59 -19.38 21.32
N GLY A 23 20.89 -19.66 21.31
CA GLY A 23 21.51 -20.75 22.06
C GLY A 23 23.02 -20.64 21.99
N ALA A 24 23.58 -19.80 22.86
CA ALA A 24 25.01 -19.63 23.03
C ALA A 24 25.67 -20.84 23.72
N CYS A 25 26.92 -21.09 23.31
CA CYS A 25 28.05 -21.69 24.02
C CYS A 25 27.85 -22.71 25.16
N GLY A 26 28.52 -23.87 25.00
CA GLY A 26 29.20 -24.53 26.12
C GLY A 26 29.33 -26.05 26.03
N GLY A 27 30.56 -26.54 25.84
CA GLY A 27 31.05 -27.71 26.59
C GLY A 27 31.05 -29.10 25.92
N SER A 28 32.24 -29.47 25.43
CA SER A 28 32.97 -30.73 25.73
C SER A 28 32.36 -32.13 25.49
N GLY A 29 33.05 -32.90 24.65
CA GLY A 29 33.57 -34.24 25.04
C GLY A 29 32.98 -35.47 24.33
N GLY A 30 33.87 -36.30 23.75
CA GLY A 30 33.76 -37.77 23.86
C GLY A 30 33.36 -38.59 22.63
N SER A 31 34.37 -38.96 21.82
CA SER A 31 34.75 -40.30 21.32
C SER A 31 33.74 -41.46 21.11
N GLY A 32 33.90 -42.13 19.94
CA GLY A 32 33.62 -43.56 19.68
C GLY A 32 32.35 -43.84 18.86
N GLY A 33 32.26 -44.71 17.86
CA GLY A 33 33.15 -45.67 17.20
C GLY A 33 32.31 -46.61 16.30
N GLY A 34 32.91 -47.21 15.25
CA GLY A 34 32.45 -48.41 14.50
C GLY A 34 31.37 -48.21 13.43
N SER A 35 31.67 -48.32 12.11
CA SER A 35 31.81 -49.54 11.28
C SER A 35 30.46 -50.17 10.88
N THR A 36 29.99 -50.12 9.63
CA THR A 36 30.24 -51.05 8.48
C THR A 36 29.25 -50.61 7.38
N GLY A 37 29.41 -50.76 6.06
CA GLY A 37 30.42 -51.34 5.18
C GLY A 37 29.92 -51.30 3.71
N VAL A 38 30.89 -51.42 2.77
CA VAL A 38 30.84 -52.07 1.43
C VAL A 38 29.80 -51.56 0.41
N GLY A 39 30.10 -51.28 -0.86
CA GLY A 39 31.26 -51.42 -1.77
C GLY A 39 30.81 -50.82 -3.14
N SER A 40 31.49 -50.87 -4.27
CA SER A 40 32.80 -51.31 -4.74
C SER A 40 32.91 -50.81 -6.20
N GLY A 41 34.13 -50.54 -6.67
CA GLY A 41 34.50 -50.44 -8.09
C GLY A 41 34.62 -49.00 -8.62
N GLY A 42 35.75 -48.49 -9.11
CA GLY A 42 37.03 -49.10 -9.46
C GLY A 42 37.50 -48.63 -10.84
N THR A 43 38.52 -47.75 -10.84
CA THR A 43 39.60 -47.54 -11.85
C THR A 43 39.23 -47.11 -13.28
N GLY A 44 39.67 -45.92 -13.76
CA GLY A 44 40.96 -45.65 -14.43
C GLY A 44 40.75 -45.68 -15.97
N VAL A 45 41.28 -44.84 -16.86
CA VAL A 45 42.66 -44.37 -17.09
C VAL A 45 42.64 -43.19 -18.09
N GLU A 46 43.67 -42.33 -18.01
CA GLU A 46 44.24 -41.34 -18.96
C GLU A 46 44.37 -41.85 -20.42
N ALA A 47 44.74 -41.13 -21.50
CA ALA A 47 45.08 -39.75 -21.88
C ALA A 47 44.99 -39.70 -23.43
N GLY A 48 44.89 -38.50 -24.04
CA GLY A 48 45.03 -38.36 -25.50
C GLY A 48 44.96 -36.91 -25.99
N SER A 49 46.13 -36.33 -26.23
CA SER A 49 46.34 -35.01 -26.85
C SER A 49 46.13 -35.06 -28.37
N SER A 50 45.52 -34.02 -28.96
CA SER A 50 46.01 -33.36 -30.19
C SER A 50 45.03 -32.30 -30.70
N GLY A 51 45.57 -31.21 -31.28
CA GLY A 51 44.88 -30.44 -32.32
C GLY A 51 44.57 -28.97 -32.03
N THR A 52 45.53 -28.11 -32.36
CA THR A 52 45.44 -26.64 -32.40
C THR A 52 44.45 -26.15 -33.48
N THR A 53 43.56 -25.20 -33.17
CA THR A 53 43.15 -24.14 -34.11
C THR A 53 42.70 -22.91 -33.32
N ALA A 54 43.48 -21.82 -33.42
CA ALA A 54 43.14 -20.54 -32.81
C ALA A 54 42.04 -19.86 -33.62
N THR A 55 40.89 -19.61 -32.99
CA THR A 55 39.86 -18.71 -33.52
C THR A 55 39.92 -17.43 -32.71
N GLN A 56 40.26 -16.32 -33.38
CA GLN A 56 40.38 -15.00 -32.80
C GLN A 56 38.98 -14.50 -32.39
N VAL A 57 38.69 -14.46 -31.09
CA VAL A 57 37.45 -13.90 -30.55
C VAL A 57 37.59 -12.38 -30.55
N THR A 58 36.83 -11.69 -31.41
CA THR A 58 36.62 -10.25 -31.33
C THR A 58 35.87 -9.90 -30.03
N PRO A 59 36.25 -8.86 -29.27
CA PRO A 59 35.49 -8.46 -28.09
C PRO A 59 34.11 -7.96 -28.52
N SER A 60 33.06 -8.62 -28.06
CA SER A 60 31.69 -8.11 -28.14
C SER A 60 31.61 -6.77 -27.40
N ALA A 61 30.95 -5.79 -28.02
CA ALA A 61 30.64 -4.51 -27.40
C ALA A 61 29.92 -4.72 -26.05
N PRO A 62 30.09 -3.79 -25.07
CA PRO A 62 29.34 -3.85 -23.83
C PRO A 62 27.84 -3.94 -24.13
N GLY A 63 27.19 -4.94 -23.54
CA GLY A 63 25.75 -5.11 -23.68
C GLY A 63 25.01 -3.83 -23.33
N THR A 64 23.92 -3.58 -24.06
CA THR A 64 22.89 -2.60 -23.73
C THR A 64 22.60 -2.61 -22.22
N PRO A 65 22.45 -1.45 -21.56
CA PRO A 65 22.05 -1.41 -20.16
C PRO A 65 20.77 -2.23 -20.01
N SER A 66 20.73 -3.10 -19.02
CA SER A 66 19.48 -3.73 -18.57
C SER A 66 18.42 -2.64 -18.42
N ALA A 67 17.19 -2.92 -18.88
CA ALA A 67 16.07 -2.03 -18.65
C ALA A 67 16.05 -1.60 -17.17
N PRO A 68 15.82 -0.31 -16.88
CA PRO A 68 15.82 0.16 -15.50
C PRO A 68 14.82 -0.69 -14.70
N THR A 69 15.26 -1.13 -13.51
CA THR A 69 14.39 -1.83 -12.58
C THR A 69 13.13 -0.98 -12.36
N PRO A 70 11.93 -1.58 -12.41
CA PRO A 70 10.70 -0.90 -12.03
C PRO A 70 10.91 -0.17 -10.70
N ALA A 71 10.61 1.13 -10.65
CA ALA A 71 10.82 1.94 -9.45
C ALA A 71 9.60 2.82 -9.21
N ASN A 72 9.28 3.03 -7.94
CA ASN A 72 8.25 3.99 -7.55
C ASN A 72 8.61 5.39 -8.10
N PRO A 73 7.61 6.20 -8.49
CA PRO A 73 7.87 7.57 -8.86
C PRO A 73 8.57 8.31 -7.72
N PRO A 74 9.51 9.22 -8.04
CA PRO A 74 10.12 10.06 -7.02
C PRO A 74 9.04 10.86 -6.29
N SER A 75 9.08 10.82 -4.96
CA SER A 75 8.32 11.72 -4.09
C SER A 75 9.23 12.85 -3.61
N THR A 76 8.75 14.09 -3.68
CA THR A 76 9.51 15.25 -3.19
C THR A 76 8.61 16.18 -2.40
N SER A 77 9.16 16.78 -1.35
CA SER A 77 8.51 17.87 -0.62
C SER A 77 8.97 19.21 -1.17
N THR A 78 8.03 20.10 -1.47
CA THR A 78 8.35 21.48 -1.82
C THR A 78 8.68 22.30 -0.56
N PRO A 79 9.41 23.43 -0.67
CA PRO A 79 9.68 24.32 0.47
C PRO A 79 8.43 24.86 1.20
N GLY A 80 7.23 24.67 0.63
CA GLY A 80 5.93 24.99 1.24
C GLY A 80 5.24 23.82 1.94
N GLY A 81 5.86 22.64 2.00
CA GLY A 81 5.30 21.45 2.62
C GLY A 81 4.31 20.68 1.75
N THR A 82 4.23 20.94 0.44
CA THR A 82 3.41 20.11 -0.45
C THR A 82 4.20 18.88 -0.90
N THR A 83 3.61 17.69 -0.75
CA THR A 83 4.13 16.44 -1.31
C THR A 83 3.76 16.32 -2.79
N LEU A 84 4.78 16.17 -3.63
CA LEU A 84 4.66 15.89 -5.05
C LEU A 84 4.97 14.42 -5.32
N LEU A 85 4.12 13.76 -6.10
CA LEU A 85 4.39 12.44 -6.66
C LEU A 85 4.58 12.58 -8.17
N GLY A 86 5.83 12.50 -8.60
CA GLY A 86 6.22 13.04 -9.90
C GLY A 86 5.98 14.55 -9.96
N ASN A 87 5.11 15.01 -10.86
CA ASN A 87 4.80 16.42 -11.06
C ASN A 87 3.44 16.85 -10.49
N CYS A 88 2.76 15.98 -9.73
CA CYS A 88 1.41 16.22 -9.23
C CYS A 88 1.41 16.30 -7.70
N GLU A 89 0.72 17.32 -7.17
CA GLU A 89 0.46 17.43 -5.73
C GLU A 89 -0.50 16.32 -5.28
N MET A 90 -0.21 15.73 -4.12
CA MET A 90 -1.07 14.72 -3.50
C MET A 90 -2.25 15.42 -2.78
N PHE A 91 -3.24 15.80 -3.58
CA PHE A 91 -4.38 16.67 -3.26
C PHE A 91 -4.04 18.13 -2.93
N PRO A 92 -5.01 19.06 -3.07
CA PRO A 92 -4.81 20.44 -2.67
C PRO A 92 -4.48 20.57 -1.17
N ALA A 93 -3.72 21.61 -0.80
CA ALA A 93 -3.33 21.87 0.59
C ALA A 93 -4.51 22.00 1.57
N GLN A 94 -5.71 22.34 1.08
CA GLN A 94 -6.92 22.44 1.89
C GLN A 94 -7.52 21.09 2.28
N ALA A 95 -7.06 19.99 1.67
CA ALA A 95 -7.54 18.65 1.98
C ALA A 95 -7.25 18.31 3.45
N VAL A 96 -8.20 17.64 4.09
CA VAL A 96 -8.07 17.14 5.46
C VAL A 96 -6.85 16.25 5.65
N PHE A 97 -6.43 15.57 4.59
CA PHE A 97 -5.26 14.69 4.58
C PHE A 97 -3.95 15.48 4.76
N ASN A 98 -3.93 16.76 4.41
CA ASN A 98 -2.80 17.67 4.55
C ASN A 98 -2.98 18.63 5.74
N THR A 99 -4.02 18.44 6.56
CA THR A 99 -4.34 19.32 7.70
C THR A 99 -3.63 18.83 8.96
N ARG A 100 -2.93 19.75 9.63
CA ARG A 100 -2.33 19.47 10.93
C ARG A 100 -3.38 19.32 12.02
N VAL A 101 -3.25 18.26 12.82
CA VAL A 101 -4.12 17.85 13.92
C VAL A 101 -3.40 17.79 15.27
N ASP A 102 -2.18 18.33 15.38
CA ASP A 102 -1.41 18.35 16.63
C ASP A 102 -1.75 19.52 17.57
N ASP A 103 -2.58 20.47 17.14
CA ASP A 103 -3.23 21.43 18.04
C ASP A 103 -4.34 20.72 18.81
N THR A 104 -4.03 20.30 20.04
CA THR A 104 -4.96 19.51 20.88
C THR A 104 -6.15 20.31 21.40
N ALA A 105 -6.11 21.64 21.35
CA ALA A 105 -7.26 22.48 21.67
C ALA A 105 -8.26 22.49 20.50
N ARG A 106 -7.75 22.59 19.27
CA ARG A 106 -8.57 22.49 18.05
C ARG A 106 -8.94 21.05 17.69
N PHE A 107 -8.15 20.07 18.09
CA PHE A 107 -8.37 18.66 17.78
C PHE A 107 -8.23 17.86 19.08
N PRO A 108 -9.25 17.85 19.95
CA PRO A 108 -9.16 17.11 21.20
C PRO A 108 -9.15 15.59 20.95
N ALA A 109 -8.76 14.83 21.96
CA ALA A 109 -8.93 13.38 21.93
C ALA A 109 -10.42 13.02 21.81
N HIS A 110 -10.73 12.05 20.96
CA HIS A 110 -12.07 11.51 20.80
C HIS A 110 -12.53 10.82 22.09
N ALA A 111 -13.81 10.97 22.45
CA ALA A 111 -14.36 10.43 23.70
C ALA A 111 -14.20 8.90 23.82
N SER A 112 -14.27 8.17 22.71
CA SER A 112 -14.07 6.72 22.66
C SER A 112 -12.60 6.28 22.56
N SER A 113 -11.64 7.22 22.54
CA SER A 113 -10.21 6.92 22.31
C SER A 113 -9.70 5.83 23.25
N ALA A 114 -9.91 5.96 24.57
CA ALA A 114 -9.43 4.97 25.55
C ALA A 114 -10.04 3.58 25.34
N GLN A 115 -11.32 3.50 24.99
CA GLN A 115 -12.01 2.23 24.69
C GLN A 115 -11.43 1.56 23.45
N TRP A 116 -11.22 2.34 22.37
CA TRP A 116 -10.67 1.85 21.11
C TRP A 116 -9.20 1.41 21.22
N ILE A 117 -8.38 2.15 21.98
CA ILE A 117 -7.00 1.71 22.28
C ILE A 117 -7.02 0.40 23.08
N ALA A 118 -7.95 0.25 24.04
CA ALA A 118 -8.07 -0.97 24.82
C ALA A 118 -8.55 -2.18 23.99
N SER A 119 -9.45 -2.00 23.01
CA SER A 119 -9.94 -3.09 22.16
C SER A 119 -8.88 -3.63 21.20
N VAL A 120 -7.99 -2.77 20.72
CA VAL A 120 -6.79 -3.17 19.94
C VAL A 120 -5.77 -3.86 20.85
N GLY A 121 -5.56 -3.30 22.04
CA GLY A 121 -4.59 -3.75 23.03
C GLY A 121 -3.45 -2.75 23.17
N ALA A 122 -3.33 -2.15 24.36
CA ALA A 122 -2.43 -1.03 24.65
C ALA A 122 -0.93 -1.31 24.39
N THR A 123 -0.51 -2.58 24.38
CA THR A 123 0.87 -3.01 24.14
C THR A 123 1.15 -3.38 22.68
N ARG A 124 0.14 -3.39 21.80
CA ARG A 124 0.35 -3.56 20.36
C ARG A 124 1.24 -2.43 19.87
N THR A 125 2.20 -2.76 19.02
CA THR A 125 3.20 -1.82 18.54
C THR A 125 2.97 -1.49 17.08
N PHE A 126 3.41 -0.31 16.67
CA PHE A 126 3.43 0.11 15.27
C PHE A 126 4.11 -0.97 14.43
N HIS A 127 3.45 -1.39 13.37
CA HIS A 127 4.02 -2.30 12.39
C HIS A 127 4.19 -1.57 11.05
N ALA A 128 5.44 -1.47 10.61
CA ALA A 128 5.75 -0.93 9.29
C ALA A 128 5.43 -1.98 8.23
N ASP A 129 4.37 -1.74 7.47
CA ASP A 129 3.84 -2.66 6.47
C ASP A 129 4.49 -2.43 5.08
N TRP A 130 5.83 -2.43 5.07
CA TRP A 130 6.66 -2.27 3.88
C TRP A 130 8.10 -2.73 4.13
N TRP A 131 8.85 -3.01 3.06
CA TRP A 131 10.24 -3.47 3.20
C TRP A 131 11.20 -2.85 2.17
N LYS A 132 12.46 -3.30 2.20
CA LYS A 132 13.55 -2.83 1.35
C LYS A 132 13.61 -3.50 -0.02
N GLY A 133 13.03 -4.69 -0.16
CA GLY A 133 13.09 -5.42 -1.42
C GLY A 133 12.21 -4.74 -2.46
N THR A 134 12.82 -4.41 -3.60
CA THR A 134 12.15 -3.72 -4.72
C THR A 134 11.98 -4.61 -5.95
N ASP A 135 12.46 -5.85 -5.90
CA ASP A 135 12.34 -6.79 -7.01
C ASP A 135 11.01 -7.57 -6.89
N PRO A 136 10.00 -7.30 -7.75
CA PRO A 136 8.71 -7.97 -7.68
C PRO A 136 8.78 -9.48 -7.93
N THR A 137 9.91 -9.99 -8.45
CA THR A 137 10.14 -11.44 -8.62
C THR A 137 10.55 -12.14 -7.33
N GLN A 138 10.80 -11.39 -6.25
CA GLN A 138 11.22 -11.89 -4.93
C GLN A 138 10.12 -11.66 -3.90
N PRO A 139 9.01 -12.42 -3.92
CA PRO A 139 7.80 -12.13 -3.14
C PRO A 139 8.00 -12.15 -1.62
N THR A 140 9.05 -12.80 -1.11
CA THR A 140 9.37 -12.79 0.33
C THR A 140 10.12 -11.55 0.79
N ALA A 141 10.72 -10.80 -0.13
CA ALA A 141 11.45 -9.57 0.15
C ALA A 141 10.72 -8.33 -0.39
N TYR A 142 9.87 -8.50 -1.40
CA TYR A 142 9.08 -7.46 -2.02
C TYR A 142 7.76 -7.27 -1.26
N TYR A 143 7.71 -6.21 -0.45
CA TYR A 143 6.66 -6.01 0.53
C TYR A 143 6.31 -4.53 0.69
N GLY A 144 5.01 -4.25 0.83
CA GLY A 144 4.43 -2.91 0.81
C GLY A 144 3.63 -2.64 -0.46
N MET A 145 3.18 -1.39 -0.61
CA MET A 145 2.31 -0.96 -1.69
C MET A 145 3.10 -0.12 -2.69
N PRO A 146 3.53 -0.67 -3.83
CA PRO A 146 4.23 0.09 -4.85
C PRO A 146 3.31 1.07 -5.56
N VAL A 147 3.90 2.12 -6.13
CA VAL A 147 3.19 3.10 -6.93
C VAL A 147 3.79 3.16 -8.32
N ASN A 148 2.92 3.20 -9.32
CA ASN A 148 3.30 3.37 -10.70
C ASN A 148 3.09 4.82 -11.14
N SER A 149 3.85 5.24 -12.15
CA SER A 149 3.68 6.53 -12.78
C SER A 149 3.63 6.39 -14.29
N VAL A 150 2.65 7.07 -14.88
CA VAL A 150 2.43 7.10 -16.33
C VAL A 150 2.13 8.52 -16.79
N ASP A 151 2.28 8.80 -18.08
CA ASP A 151 1.98 10.11 -18.67
C ASP A 151 0.67 10.15 -19.46
N GLY A 152 -0.06 9.03 -19.52
CA GLY A 152 -1.31 8.87 -20.26
C GLY A 152 -1.13 8.58 -21.76
N THR A 153 0.09 8.71 -22.29
CA THR A 153 0.40 8.41 -23.69
C THR A 153 0.64 6.93 -23.91
N ALA A 154 0.49 6.47 -25.15
CA ALA A 154 0.78 5.09 -25.54
C ALA A 154 2.25 4.67 -25.32
N ALA A 155 3.16 5.61 -25.06
CA ALA A 155 4.54 5.27 -24.73
C ALA A 155 4.66 4.65 -23.33
N THR A 156 3.88 5.14 -22.36
CA THR A 156 3.99 4.72 -20.96
C THR A 156 2.74 4.02 -20.44
N THR A 157 1.61 4.16 -21.13
CA THR A 157 0.29 3.78 -20.63
C THR A 157 -0.42 2.85 -21.59
N ASP A 158 -0.77 1.67 -21.09
CA ASP A 158 -1.78 0.82 -21.70
C ASP A 158 -3.15 1.18 -21.12
N TRP A 159 -4.14 1.31 -22.01
CA TRP A 159 -5.55 1.48 -21.65
C TRP A 159 -6.33 0.24 -22.12
N PRO A 160 -6.15 -0.93 -21.46
CA PRO A 160 -6.87 -2.16 -21.82
C PRO A 160 -8.31 -2.12 -21.32
N ILE A 161 -9.15 -2.97 -21.93
CA ILE A 161 -10.48 -3.27 -21.38
C ILE A 161 -10.29 -3.84 -19.97
N LEU A 162 -11.04 -3.30 -19.01
CA LEU A 162 -11.09 -3.82 -17.65
C LEU A 162 -12.43 -4.54 -17.41
N ASN A 163 -12.34 -5.78 -16.94
CA ASN A 163 -13.49 -6.58 -16.54
C ASN A 163 -13.60 -6.65 -15.00
N TYR A 164 -14.81 -6.74 -14.49
CA TYR A 164 -15.09 -6.86 -13.05
C TYR A 164 -15.69 -8.22 -12.69
N ASP A 165 -15.88 -9.11 -13.65
CA ASP A 165 -16.36 -10.47 -13.43
C ASP A 165 -15.26 -11.47 -13.76
N PHE A 166 -14.67 -12.08 -12.73
CA PHE A 166 -13.61 -13.07 -12.91
C PHE A 166 -14.12 -14.39 -13.46
N ALA A 167 -15.43 -14.69 -13.38
CA ALA A 167 -15.97 -15.94 -13.92
C ALA A 167 -15.68 -16.08 -15.42
N ALA A 168 -15.64 -14.96 -16.16
CA ALA A 168 -15.27 -14.91 -17.57
C ALA A 168 -13.82 -15.35 -17.85
N SER A 169 -12.93 -15.33 -16.86
CA SER A 169 -11.56 -15.82 -16.98
C SER A 169 -11.45 -17.34 -16.92
N GLY A 170 -12.44 -18.01 -16.31
CA GLY A 170 -12.36 -19.44 -15.96
C GLY A 170 -11.43 -19.79 -14.79
N VAL A 171 -10.80 -18.80 -14.14
CA VAL A 171 -9.82 -19.00 -13.04
C VAL A 171 -10.41 -18.79 -11.66
N SER A 172 -11.34 -17.84 -11.52
CA SER A 172 -11.97 -17.51 -10.23
C SER A 172 -13.45 -17.16 -10.43
N SER A 173 -14.25 -17.33 -9.39
CA SER A 173 -15.67 -16.97 -9.35
C SER A 173 -15.93 -15.62 -8.68
N GLN A 174 -14.87 -14.88 -8.34
CA GLN A 174 -14.99 -13.56 -7.74
C GLN A 174 -15.72 -12.58 -8.68
N SER A 175 -16.49 -11.68 -8.08
CA SER A 175 -17.19 -10.62 -8.79
C SER A 175 -16.99 -9.31 -8.07
N GLY A 176 -16.68 -8.28 -8.85
CA GLY A 176 -16.43 -6.93 -8.38
C GLY A 176 -17.67 -6.05 -8.29
N TRP A 177 -17.43 -4.78 -7.97
CA TRP A 177 -18.45 -3.75 -7.76
C TRP A 177 -18.32 -2.62 -8.79
N PRO A 178 -18.62 -2.87 -10.08
CA PRO A 178 -18.49 -1.84 -11.11
C PRO A 178 -19.41 -0.62 -10.87
N HIS A 179 -20.47 -0.77 -10.08
CA HIS A 179 -21.39 0.33 -9.76
C HIS A 179 -20.83 1.31 -8.71
N GLU A 180 -19.85 0.87 -7.93
CA GLU A 180 -19.07 1.70 -7.00
C GLU A 180 -17.66 1.96 -7.53
N SER A 181 -17.37 1.65 -8.80
CA SER A 181 -16.04 1.78 -9.38
C SER A 181 -15.95 2.91 -10.39
N ASP A 182 -14.74 3.44 -10.57
CA ASP A 182 -14.43 4.43 -11.61
C ASP A 182 -13.59 3.84 -12.74
N CYS A 183 -13.80 4.32 -13.95
CA CYS A 183 -13.06 3.86 -15.14
C CYS A 183 -12.77 5.01 -16.08
N ALA A 184 -11.75 4.82 -16.87
CA ALA A 184 -11.49 5.64 -18.03
C ALA A 184 -12.43 5.23 -19.17
N VAL A 185 -12.95 6.24 -19.87
CA VAL A 185 -13.71 6.09 -21.12
C VAL A 185 -13.04 6.94 -22.18
N ALA A 186 -12.88 6.39 -23.38
CA ALA A 186 -12.27 7.12 -24.49
C ALA A 186 -13.10 8.37 -24.81
N SER A 187 -12.45 9.51 -24.87
CA SER A 187 -13.07 10.79 -25.18
C SER A 187 -12.06 11.70 -25.86
N GLY A 188 -12.39 12.13 -27.09
CA GLY A 188 -11.42 12.80 -27.96
C GLY A 188 -10.19 11.92 -28.23
N GLY A 189 -9.00 12.53 -28.20
CA GLY A 189 -7.72 11.83 -28.35
C GLY A 189 -7.17 11.18 -27.07
N GLY A 190 -7.97 11.06 -26.01
CA GLY A 190 -7.53 10.53 -24.72
C GLY A 190 -8.65 9.84 -23.94
N TYR A 191 -8.55 9.86 -22.61
CA TYR A 191 -9.48 9.18 -21.72
C TYR A 191 -9.98 10.11 -20.61
N THR A 192 -11.28 10.07 -20.34
CA THR A 192 -11.92 10.82 -19.25
C THR A 192 -12.28 9.90 -18.09
N LEU A 193 -12.14 10.40 -16.86
CA LEU A 193 -12.58 9.72 -15.64
C LEU A 193 -14.11 9.67 -15.63
N THR A 194 -14.68 8.48 -15.44
CA THR A 194 -16.13 8.26 -15.38
C THR A 194 -16.47 7.46 -14.12
N HIS A 195 -17.39 7.99 -13.32
CA HIS A 195 -17.93 7.32 -12.14
C HIS A 195 -19.00 6.28 -12.54
N ASN A 196 -19.18 5.25 -11.71
CA ASN A 196 -20.15 4.16 -11.93
C ASN A 196 -19.90 3.43 -13.26
N CYS A 197 -18.86 2.62 -13.29
CA CYS A 197 -18.54 1.79 -14.45
C CYS A 197 -19.64 0.82 -14.86
N ALA A 198 -20.57 0.46 -13.96
CA ALA A 198 -21.71 -0.37 -14.35
C ALA A 198 -22.61 0.33 -15.38
N ALA A 199 -22.66 1.66 -15.40
CA ALA A 199 -23.37 2.46 -16.40
C ALA A 199 -22.62 2.58 -17.74
N VAL A 200 -21.33 2.20 -17.80
CA VAL A 200 -20.50 2.24 -19.01
C VAL A 200 -20.55 0.88 -19.72
N PRO A 201 -20.66 0.82 -21.06
CA PRO A 201 -20.55 -0.45 -21.79
C PRO A 201 -19.24 -1.18 -21.49
N THR A 202 -19.28 -2.50 -21.30
CA THR A 202 -18.10 -3.31 -20.95
C THR A 202 -16.91 -3.09 -21.89
N ALA A 203 -17.18 -3.00 -23.20
CA ALA A 203 -16.18 -2.76 -24.23
C ALA A 203 -15.49 -1.39 -24.14
N GLN A 204 -15.98 -0.45 -23.32
CA GLN A 204 -15.46 0.92 -23.16
C GLN A 204 -14.80 1.19 -21.80
N ARG A 205 -14.95 0.29 -20.82
CA ARG A 205 -14.34 0.44 -19.50
C ARG A 205 -12.82 0.27 -19.61
N ARG A 206 -12.05 1.24 -19.15
CA ARG A 206 -10.58 1.21 -19.16
C ARG A 206 -10.01 1.57 -17.79
N PHE A 207 -8.76 1.19 -17.59
CA PHE A 207 -7.93 1.59 -16.47
C PHE A 207 -6.49 1.80 -16.98
N PRO A 208 -5.75 2.83 -16.53
CA PRO A 208 -4.40 3.07 -17.01
C PRO A 208 -3.42 2.13 -16.30
N PHE A 209 -2.86 1.18 -17.03
CA PHE A 209 -1.75 0.36 -16.55
C PHE A 209 -0.45 0.83 -17.18
N PRO A 210 0.70 0.75 -16.48
CA PRO A 210 2.00 0.92 -17.12
C PRO A 210 2.17 -0.07 -18.29
N SER A 211 2.65 0.43 -19.42
CA SER A 211 2.88 -0.39 -20.64
C SER A 211 4.02 -1.40 -20.46
N THR A 212 4.95 -1.09 -19.55
CA THR A 212 6.07 -1.95 -19.16
C THR A 212 6.31 -1.81 -17.67
N ASN A 213 7.02 -2.77 -17.07
CA ASN A 213 7.52 -2.63 -15.71
C ASN A 213 6.42 -2.32 -14.66
N LEU A 214 5.24 -2.93 -14.83
CA LEU A 214 4.13 -2.79 -13.90
C LEU A 214 4.55 -3.28 -12.51
N LEU A 215 4.30 -2.44 -11.51
CA LEU A 215 4.40 -2.77 -10.11
C LEU A 215 3.01 -2.98 -9.53
N ASN A 216 2.87 -4.01 -8.71
CA ASN A 216 1.66 -4.31 -7.97
C ASN A 216 2.05 -4.88 -6.61
N GLU A 217 1.17 -4.80 -5.64
CA GLU A 217 1.35 -5.47 -4.35
C GLU A 217 1.47 -6.99 -4.56
N GLY A 218 2.35 -7.64 -3.80
CA GLY A 218 2.57 -9.09 -3.91
C GLY A 218 3.45 -9.53 -5.09
N GLY A 219 3.87 -8.60 -5.96
CA GLY A 219 4.87 -8.86 -7.00
C GLY A 219 4.35 -9.76 -8.11
N THR A 220 5.13 -10.75 -8.55
CA THR A 220 4.78 -11.59 -9.73
C THR A 220 3.69 -12.66 -9.47
N CYS A 221 3.10 -12.69 -8.29
CA CYS A 221 1.94 -13.56 -8.04
C CYS A 221 0.81 -13.17 -9.01
N ASN A 222 0.02 -14.10 -9.55
CA ASN A 222 -1.05 -13.73 -10.51
C ASN A 222 -2.27 -14.68 -10.47
N ASP A 223 -2.42 -15.42 -9.37
CA ASP A 223 -3.59 -16.24 -9.09
C ASP A 223 -4.54 -15.52 -8.11
N PRO A 224 -5.72 -15.06 -8.56
CA PRO A 224 -6.68 -14.33 -7.71
C PRO A 224 -7.21 -15.13 -6.52
N ASN A 225 -7.02 -16.45 -6.49
CA ASN A 225 -7.47 -17.28 -5.37
C ASN A 225 -6.44 -17.39 -4.25
N THR A 226 -5.18 -17.00 -4.49
CA THR A 226 -4.07 -17.21 -3.54
C THR A 226 -3.18 -15.99 -3.32
N CYS A 227 -3.19 -15.02 -4.23
CA CYS A 227 -2.30 -13.85 -4.19
C CYS A 227 -2.86 -12.65 -3.40
N GLY A 228 -4.10 -12.72 -2.90
CA GLY A 228 -4.69 -11.69 -2.05
C GLY A 228 -5.12 -10.44 -2.80
N ASP A 229 -4.89 -9.28 -2.20
CA ASP A 229 -5.50 -8.01 -2.62
C ASP A 229 -4.86 -7.40 -3.87
N HIS A 230 -3.57 -7.64 -4.11
CA HIS A 230 -2.91 -7.40 -5.39
C HIS A 230 -3.19 -6.02 -6.00
N HIS A 231 -3.05 -4.98 -5.17
CA HIS A 231 -3.35 -3.62 -5.56
C HIS A 231 -2.46 -3.12 -6.69
N VAL A 232 -3.05 -2.32 -7.59
CA VAL A 232 -2.32 -1.54 -8.60
C VAL A 232 -2.63 -0.06 -8.42
N LEU A 233 -1.60 0.70 -8.04
CA LEU A 233 -1.70 2.14 -7.78
C LEU A 233 -0.98 2.90 -8.90
N VAL A 234 -1.65 3.87 -9.52
CA VAL A 234 -1.14 4.56 -10.72
C VAL A 234 -1.39 6.06 -10.63
N VAL A 235 -0.32 6.84 -10.73
CA VAL A 235 -0.37 8.29 -10.91
C VAL A 235 -0.22 8.60 -12.40
N GLU A 236 -1.23 9.24 -12.97
CA GLU A 236 -1.20 9.77 -14.32
C GLU A 236 -0.74 11.23 -14.30
N GLN A 237 0.54 11.46 -14.56
CA GLN A 237 1.18 12.77 -14.43
C GLN A 237 0.62 13.82 -15.39
N GLY A 238 0.27 13.45 -16.62
CA GLY A 238 -0.21 14.39 -17.63
C GLY A 238 -1.53 15.06 -17.24
N ALA A 239 -2.45 14.30 -16.63
CA ALA A 239 -3.74 14.80 -16.17
C ALA A 239 -3.73 15.19 -14.68
N CYS A 240 -2.75 14.72 -13.91
CA CYS A 240 -2.78 14.65 -12.44
C CYS A 240 -4.00 13.92 -11.91
N ARG A 241 -4.16 12.67 -12.36
CA ARG A 241 -5.17 11.75 -11.85
C ARG A 241 -4.51 10.61 -11.09
N LEU A 242 -5.14 10.22 -9.99
CA LEU A 242 -4.80 9.00 -9.25
C LEU A 242 -5.79 7.92 -9.64
N TRP A 243 -5.29 6.73 -9.93
CA TRP A 243 -6.07 5.53 -10.26
C TRP A 243 -5.61 4.38 -9.39
N GLU A 244 -6.54 3.71 -8.73
CA GLU A 244 -6.23 2.61 -7.80
C GLU A 244 -7.18 1.45 -8.07
N ALA A 245 -6.63 0.24 -8.13
CA ALA A 245 -7.38 -0.98 -8.35
C ALA A 245 -7.14 -1.97 -7.22
N TYR A 246 -8.20 -2.64 -6.79
CA TYR A 246 -8.20 -3.75 -5.84
C TYR A 246 -8.45 -5.08 -6.56
N ALA A 247 -7.74 -6.11 -6.13
CA ALA A 247 -7.69 -7.44 -6.72
C ALA A 247 -7.46 -7.36 -8.23
N ALA A 248 -6.39 -6.69 -8.67
CA ALA A 248 -6.11 -6.45 -10.08
C ALA A 248 -5.20 -7.52 -10.68
N TYR A 249 -5.73 -8.30 -11.64
CA TYR A 249 -5.03 -9.44 -12.22
C TYR A 249 -5.10 -9.45 -13.75
N LYS A 250 -4.03 -9.90 -14.39
CA LYS A 250 -3.99 -10.09 -15.85
C LYS A 250 -4.07 -11.57 -16.18
N LEU A 251 -5.24 -12.03 -16.58
CA LEU A 251 -5.53 -13.45 -16.84
C LEU A 251 -5.72 -13.67 -18.34
N SER A 252 -4.88 -14.52 -18.93
CA SER A 252 -4.91 -14.83 -20.38
C SER A 252 -4.92 -13.57 -21.27
N GLY A 253 -4.17 -12.54 -20.86
CA GLY A 253 -4.04 -11.27 -21.58
C GLY A 253 -5.16 -10.25 -21.31
N GLN A 254 -6.21 -10.58 -20.56
CA GLN A 254 -7.30 -9.68 -20.16
C GLN A 254 -7.12 -9.21 -18.72
N TRP A 255 -7.48 -7.96 -18.45
CA TRP A 255 -7.40 -7.39 -17.11
C TRP A 255 -8.72 -7.52 -16.36
N TYR A 256 -8.61 -7.91 -15.09
CA TYR A 256 -9.70 -8.03 -14.15
C TYR A 256 -9.38 -7.23 -12.89
N ALA A 257 -10.39 -6.62 -12.28
CA ALA A 257 -10.29 -6.00 -10.95
C ALA A 257 -11.63 -6.16 -10.22
N MET A 258 -11.61 -6.28 -8.89
CA MET A 258 -12.86 -6.31 -8.12
C MET A 258 -13.41 -4.90 -7.88
N SER A 259 -12.56 -3.90 -7.68
CA SER A 259 -12.97 -2.50 -7.66
C SER A 259 -11.87 -1.59 -8.17
N THR A 260 -12.26 -0.42 -8.63
CA THR A 260 -11.34 0.64 -9.02
C THR A 260 -11.84 1.99 -8.56
N ALA A 261 -10.93 2.88 -8.23
CA ALA A 261 -11.23 4.24 -7.81
C ALA A 261 -10.29 5.23 -8.48
N ALA A 262 -10.81 6.41 -8.76
CA ALA A 262 -10.02 7.46 -9.36
C ALA A 262 -10.32 8.82 -8.75
N TRP A 263 -9.28 9.67 -8.69
CA TRP A 263 -9.37 11.03 -8.18
C TRP A 263 -8.67 11.99 -9.14
N ASP A 264 -9.28 13.16 -9.35
CA ASP A 264 -8.55 14.32 -9.83
C ASP A 264 -7.77 14.91 -8.65
N LEU A 265 -6.44 14.86 -8.72
CA LEU A 265 -5.56 15.33 -7.65
C LEU A 265 -5.60 16.84 -7.46
N LYS A 266 -6.25 17.58 -8.37
CA LYS A 266 -6.48 19.03 -8.25
C LYS A 266 -7.82 19.36 -7.57
N SER A 267 -8.63 18.34 -7.28
CA SER A 267 -9.97 18.50 -6.71
C SER A 267 -10.00 18.17 -5.22
N LEU A 268 -10.93 18.81 -4.51
CA LEU A 268 -11.28 18.48 -3.12
C LEU A 268 -12.50 17.55 -3.04
N GLN A 269 -12.97 17.01 -4.17
CA GLN A 269 -14.16 16.16 -4.20
C GLN A 269 -13.87 14.77 -3.63
N LEU A 270 -14.67 14.35 -2.65
CA LEU A 270 -14.68 12.97 -2.17
C LEU A 270 -15.47 12.08 -3.12
N ARG A 271 -15.22 10.76 -3.05
CA ARG A 271 -16.05 9.75 -3.71
C ARG A 271 -17.51 9.86 -3.21
N PRO A 272 -18.50 9.40 -3.99
CA PRO A 272 -19.87 9.31 -3.50
C PRO A 272 -19.94 8.59 -2.15
N GLN A 273 -20.86 9.03 -1.29
CA GLN A 273 -21.08 8.35 -0.01
C GLN A 273 -21.52 6.90 -0.28
N THR A 274 -21.12 5.99 0.59
CA THR A 274 -21.32 4.54 0.49
C THR A 274 -20.53 3.83 -0.60
N TRP A 275 -19.64 4.49 -1.34
CA TRP A 275 -18.81 3.82 -2.34
C TRP A 275 -17.48 3.39 -1.74
N THR A 276 -17.13 2.11 -1.92
CA THR A 276 -15.78 1.61 -1.68
C THR A 276 -14.75 2.25 -2.62
N SER A 277 -13.47 1.93 -2.47
CA SER A 277 -12.40 2.32 -3.40
C SER A 277 -11.52 1.10 -3.75
N GLY A 278 -10.23 1.31 -3.98
CA GLY A 278 -9.25 0.24 -3.84
C GLY A 278 -9.03 -0.18 -2.37
N ASP A 279 -9.75 0.42 -1.43
CA ASP A 279 -9.61 0.29 0.01
C ASP A 279 -11.00 0.24 0.67
N ALA A 280 -11.15 -0.43 1.82
CA ALA A 280 -12.47 -0.63 2.43
C ALA A 280 -13.14 0.67 2.91
N ALA A 281 -12.37 1.66 3.37
CA ALA A 281 -12.91 2.95 3.82
C ALA A 281 -13.47 3.82 2.68
N GLY A 282 -13.26 3.45 1.41
CA GLY A 282 -13.55 4.34 0.28
C GLY A 282 -12.61 5.56 0.21
N LEU A 283 -11.43 5.45 0.84
CA LEU A 283 -10.38 6.45 0.82
C LEU A 283 -9.35 6.14 -0.30
N PRO A 284 -8.58 7.13 -0.77
CA PRO A 284 -7.43 6.86 -1.63
C PRO A 284 -6.30 6.21 -0.82
N ILE A 285 -5.43 5.41 -1.45
CA ILE A 285 -4.33 4.70 -0.79
C ILE A 285 -3.03 5.50 -0.88
N THR A 286 -2.63 5.82 -2.11
CA THR A 286 -1.35 6.43 -2.48
C THR A 286 -1.01 7.69 -1.70
N PRO A 287 -1.96 8.61 -1.41
CA PRO A 287 -1.73 9.82 -0.62
C PRO A 287 -1.41 9.56 0.85
N PHE A 288 -1.69 8.36 1.38
CA PHE A 288 -1.41 8.00 2.77
C PHE A 288 -0.22 7.08 2.96
N LEU A 289 0.41 6.62 1.87
CA LEU A 289 1.55 5.71 1.98
C LEU A 289 2.78 6.44 2.50
N VAL A 290 3.49 5.79 3.42
CA VAL A 290 4.83 6.19 3.83
C VAL A 290 5.81 5.98 2.67
N LYS A 291 6.49 7.05 2.23
CA LYS A 291 7.46 7.01 1.11
C LYS A 291 8.88 7.29 1.57
N ALA A 292 9.84 6.56 1.00
CA ALA A 292 11.23 6.61 1.45
C ALA A 292 11.88 7.97 1.18
N ALA A 293 11.56 8.57 0.03
CA ALA A 293 12.10 9.86 -0.34
C ALA A 293 11.67 10.99 0.62
N GLU A 294 10.40 11.00 1.03
CA GLU A 294 9.88 11.98 2.01
C GLU A 294 10.50 11.74 3.40
N ALA A 295 10.52 10.48 3.85
CA ALA A 295 11.15 10.12 5.12
C ALA A 295 12.65 10.48 5.15
N ASN A 296 13.36 10.35 4.03
CA ASN A 296 14.75 10.76 3.87
C ASN A 296 14.94 12.28 3.93
N SER A 297 13.96 13.06 3.46
CA SER A 297 13.97 14.52 3.57
C SER A 297 13.83 15.00 5.02
N GLY A 298 13.34 14.13 5.91
CA GLY A 298 13.12 14.43 7.33
C GLY A 298 11.72 14.95 7.65
N ALA A 299 10.84 15.10 6.65
CA ALA A 299 9.47 15.52 6.83
C ALA A 299 8.51 14.78 5.89
N ILE A 300 7.33 14.44 6.41
CA ILE A 300 6.19 13.95 5.67
C ILE A 300 5.03 14.90 6.01
N HIS A 301 4.33 15.41 4.99
CA HIS A 301 3.39 16.51 5.12
C HIS A 301 1.92 16.11 4.92
N HIS A 302 1.62 14.84 5.11
CA HIS A 302 0.30 14.28 4.94
C HIS A 302 0.03 13.24 6.03
N ALA A 303 -1.26 12.95 6.25
CA ALA A 303 -1.69 11.85 7.09
C ALA A 303 -1.20 10.52 6.53
N LEU A 304 -1.07 9.51 7.39
CA LEU A 304 -0.80 8.13 6.96
C LEU A 304 -2.09 7.31 6.98
N ARG A 305 -1.98 6.03 6.66
CA ARG A 305 -3.08 5.06 6.79
C ARG A 305 -2.70 3.95 7.76
N VAL A 306 -3.70 3.40 8.44
CA VAL A 306 -3.54 2.31 9.39
C VAL A 306 -4.67 1.30 9.23
N THR A 307 -4.38 0.03 9.49
CA THR A 307 -5.38 -1.03 9.52
C THR A 307 -5.50 -1.63 10.92
N PHE A 308 -6.65 -2.27 11.14
CA PHE A 308 -6.95 -3.02 12.35
C PHE A 308 -7.70 -4.30 11.99
N ARG A 309 -7.66 -5.28 12.89
CA ARG A 309 -8.42 -6.53 12.68
C ARG A 309 -9.92 -6.28 12.73
N ASP A 310 -10.67 -7.03 11.93
CA ASP A 310 -12.13 -6.88 11.80
C ASP A 310 -12.87 -6.86 13.15
N ALA A 311 -12.45 -7.71 14.07
CA ALA A 311 -13.05 -7.85 15.40
C ALA A 311 -12.91 -6.62 16.33
N VAL A 312 -12.24 -5.54 15.93
CA VAL A 312 -12.23 -4.26 16.65
C VAL A 312 -12.88 -3.12 15.87
N LEU A 313 -13.23 -3.35 14.61
CA LEU A 313 -13.79 -2.37 13.71
C LEU A 313 -15.33 -2.40 13.78
N ALA A 314 -15.92 -1.22 13.64
CA ALA A 314 -17.36 -1.11 13.41
C ALA A 314 -17.61 -1.14 11.91
N ASN A 315 -18.68 -1.79 11.48
CA ASN A 315 -19.19 -1.67 10.11
C ASN A 315 -19.98 -0.36 9.94
N THR A 316 -19.29 0.75 10.21
CA THR A 316 -19.72 2.14 10.01
C THR A 316 -18.52 2.99 9.63
N SER A 317 -18.77 4.12 8.97
CA SER A 317 -17.73 5.07 8.60
C SER A 317 -18.00 6.46 9.20
N THR A 318 -16.92 7.20 9.41
CA THR A 318 -16.95 8.62 9.76
C THR A 318 -16.17 9.41 8.71
N TRP A 319 -16.56 10.67 8.49
CA TRP A 319 -15.84 11.54 7.56
C TRP A 319 -14.35 11.62 7.93
N PRO A 320 -13.43 11.54 6.95
CA PRO A 320 -13.64 11.62 5.50
C PRO A 320 -13.91 10.29 4.78
N ALA A 321 -13.94 9.16 5.49
CA ALA A 321 -14.25 7.87 4.87
C ALA A 321 -15.67 7.84 4.29
N ARG A 322 -15.84 7.05 3.23
CA ARG A 322 -17.06 6.97 2.42
C ARG A 322 -17.77 5.65 2.58
N HIS A 323 -17.05 4.62 3.03
CA HIS A 323 -17.52 3.25 3.08
C HIS A 323 -16.96 2.53 4.31
N ALA A 324 -17.54 1.38 4.63
CA ALA A 324 -17.12 0.48 5.69
C ALA A 324 -17.36 -0.96 5.24
N ALA A 325 -16.53 -1.89 5.72
CA ALA A 325 -16.65 -3.30 5.40
C ALA A 325 -16.54 -4.15 6.68
N GLY A 326 -16.62 -5.47 6.53
CA GLY A 326 -16.43 -6.43 7.61
C GLY A 326 -17.64 -6.59 8.52
N ASP A 327 -17.41 -7.25 9.65
CA ASP A 327 -18.45 -7.56 10.61
C ASP A 327 -18.71 -6.39 11.56
N ALA A 328 -19.96 -6.25 12.01
CA ALA A 328 -20.33 -5.17 12.91
C ALA A 328 -19.90 -5.45 14.36
N THR A 329 -18.81 -4.83 14.82
CA THR A 329 -18.47 -4.80 16.25
C THR A 329 -19.16 -3.63 16.95
N ALA A 330 -19.98 -3.92 17.95
CA ALA A 330 -20.66 -2.89 18.73
C ALA A 330 -19.65 -1.99 19.47
N GLY A 331 -19.71 -0.68 19.22
CA GLY A 331 -18.75 0.28 19.78
C GLY A 331 -17.33 0.17 19.21
N GLY A 332 -17.15 -0.57 18.11
CA GLY A 332 -15.88 -0.68 17.39
C GLY A 332 -15.42 0.65 16.79
N ILE A 333 -14.20 0.64 16.25
CA ILE A 333 -13.59 1.80 15.59
C ILE A 333 -14.21 1.95 14.20
N PRO A 334 -14.82 3.10 13.86
CA PRO A 334 -15.34 3.31 12.50
C PRO A 334 -14.20 3.52 11.50
N PHE A 335 -14.43 3.11 10.26
CA PHE A 335 -13.55 3.50 9.14
C PHE A 335 -13.49 5.02 9.02
N GLY A 336 -12.32 5.56 8.71
CA GLY A 336 -12.07 7.00 8.70
C GLY A 336 -11.83 7.64 10.07
N ALA A 337 -11.87 6.88 11.18
CA ALA A 337 -11.38 7.38 12.45
C ALA A 337 -9.92 7.80 12.32
N LEU A 338 -9.56 8.93 12.94
CA LEU A 338 -8.21 9.48 12.88
C LEU A 338 -7.43 9.13 14.16
N LEU A 339 -6.32 8.40 14.02
CA LEU A 339 -5.40 8.08 15.10
C LEU A 339 -4.19 9.01 15.04
N ARG A 340 -3.75 9.59 16.16
CA ARG A 340 -2.49 10.36 16.21
C ARG A 340 -1.57 9.89 17.33
N LEU A 341 -0.27 10.09 17.12
CA LEU A 341 0.72 9.95 18.17
C LEU A 341 0.56 11.12 19.15
N ARG A 342 0.43 10.83 20.45
CA ARG A 342 0.19 11.85 21.47
C ARG A 342 1.30 12.88 21.51
N ALA A 343 0.95 14.12 21.84
CA ALA A 343 1.90 15.24 21.94
C ALA A 343 3.06 14.97 22.92
N ASP A 344 2.80 14.25 24.01
CA ASP A 344 3.77 13.96 25.08
C ASP A 344 4.69 12.76 24.81
N PHE A 345 4.46 11.99 23.74
CA PHE A 345 5.43 10.98 23.32
C PHE A 345 6.73 11.67 22.88
N VAL A 346 7.84 11.38 23.56
CA VAL A 346 9.15 11.93 23.20
C VAL A 346 9.75 11.11 22.07
N ILE A 347 9.88 11.70 20.88
CA ILE A 347 10.60 11.08 19.77
C ILE A 347 12.11 11.12 20.10
N PRO A 348 12.78 9.97 20.28
CA PRO A 348 14.19 9.94 20.66
C PRO A 348 15.09 10.63 19.62
N SER A 349 16.00 11.48 20.10
CA SER A 349 16.95 12.19 19.23
C SER A 349 17.90 11.24 18.48
N THR A 350 18.12 10.04 19.03
CA THR A 350 18.95 8.96 18.48
C THR A 350 18.27 8.19 17.33
N TRP A 351 16.99 8.42 17.06
CA TRP A 351 16.31 7.79 15.94
C TRP A 351 16.83 8.27 14.58
N THR A 352 16.68 7.42 13.57
CA THR A 352 17.01 7.74 12.18
C THR A 352 16.17 8.92 11.72
N THR A 353 16.64 9.64 10.68
CA THR A 353 15.85 10.71 10.05
C THR A 353 14.48 10.21 9.59
N GLN A 354 14.43 9.01 9.00
CA GLN A 354 13.20 8.38 8.54
C GLN A 354 12.21 8.11 9.68
N ALA A 355 12.65 7.48 10.77
CA ALA A 355 11.77 7.19 11.90
C ALA A 355 11.24 8.47 12.57
N LYS A 356 12.09 9.50 12.68
CA LYS A 356 11.68 10.82 13.19
C LYS A 356 10.65 11.48 12.29
N ALA A 357 10.83 11.44 10.97
CA ALA A 357 9.89 12.00 10.00
C ALA A 357 8.51 11.33 10.13
N ILE A 358 8.47 10.00 10.16
CA ILE A 358 7.24 9.21 10.25
C ILE A 358 6.52 9.45 11.59
N ALA A 359 7.24 9.40 12.72
CA ALA A 359 6.65 9.68 14.03
C ALA A 359 6.17 11.13 14.16
N THR A 360 6.87 12.08 13.54
CA THR A 360 6.43 13.49 13.48
C THR A 360 5.16 13.62 12.66
N ALA A 361 5.05 12.96 11.51
CA ALA A 361 3.82 12.96 10.71
C ALA A 361 2.65 12.30 11.45
N ALA A 362 2.90 11.21 12.16
CA ALA A 362 1.88 10.57 13.02
C ALA A 362 1.38 11.49 14.15
N LYS A 363 2.21 12.44 14.65
CA LYS A 363 1.75 13.49 15.56
C LYS A 363 0.97 14.58 14.81
N GLN A 364 1.58 15.10 13.74
CA GLN A 364 1.14 16.31 13.06
C GLN A 364 -0.10 16.09 12.20
N TYR A 365 -0.21 14.99 11.46
CA TYR A 365 -1.31 14.74 10.51
C TYR A 365 -2.15 13.52 10.90
N GLY A 366 -1.60 12.63 11.74
CA GLY A 366 -2.29 11.41 12.17
C GLY A 366 -2.34 10.34 11.08
N MET A 367 -3.17 9.33 11.31
CA MET A 367 -3.32 8.14 10.49
C MET A 367 -4.79 7.74 10.42
N TYR A 368 -5.34 7.61 9.22
CA TYR A 368 -6.73 7.22 9.03
C TYR A 368 -6.90 5.70 9.06
N VAL A 369 -7.93 5.24 9.78
CA VAL A 369 -8.37 3.84 9.72
C VAL A 369 -8.94 3.58 8.34
N ALA A 370 -8.19 2.84 7.53
CA ALA A 370 -8.42 2.77 6.10
C ALA A 370 -8.98 1.41 5.67
N ASP A 371 -8.51 0.32 6.29
CA ASP A 371 -8.87 -1.03 5.90
C ASP A 371 -8.96 -2.01 7.08
N ILE A 372 -9.50 -3.19 6.79
CA ILE A 372 -9.40 -4.39 7.60
C ILE A 372 -8.03 -5.01 7.34
N GLY A 373 -7.29 -5.27 8.41
CA GLY A 373 -5.95 -5.85 8.33
C GLY A 373 -5.45 -6.32 9.67
N SER A 374 -4.15 -6.26 9.89
CA SER A 374 -3.57 -6.57 11.20
C SER A 374 -3.49 -5.33 12.08
N ASP A 375 -3.58 -5.53 13.39
CA ASP A 375 -3.60 -4.41 14.35
C ASP A 375 -2.36 -3.53 14.24
N PHE A 376 -2.58 -2.23 13.97
CA PHE A 376 -1.57 -1.18 13.93
C PHE A 376 -0.54 -1.32 12.79
N TYR A 377 -0.97 -1.87 11.66
CA TYR A 377 -0.17 -1.94 10.43
C TYR A 377 -0.33 -0.62 9.66
N VAL A 378 0.78 0.05 9.40
CA VAL A 378 0.84 1.31 8.65
C VAL A 378 1.50 1.02 7.31
N GLN A 379 0.87 1.40 6.21
CA GLN A 379 1.35 1.04 4.87
C GLN A 379 2.33 2.05 4.26
N GLY A 380 3.28 1.52 3.50
CA GLY A 380 4.30 2.28 2.79
C GLY A 380 4.76 1.59 1.52
N GLU A 381 5.65 2.24 0.78
CA GLU A 381 6.19 1.70 -0.47
C GLU A 381 7.42 0.80 -0.22
N PRO A 382 7.63 -0.25 -1.05
CA PRO A 382 8.90 -0.96 -1.07
C PRO A 382 10.02 -0.04 -1.57
N SER A 383 11.15 0.05 -0.85
CA SER A 383 12.28 0.88 -1.28
C SER A 383 13.62 0.45 -0.69
N ALA A 384 14.63 0.30 -1.53
CA ALA A 384 16.01 0.02 -1.11
C ALA A 384 16.61 1.14 -0.24
N GLN A 385 15.99 2.33 -0.20
CA GLN A 385 16.43 3.46 0.62
C GLN A 385 16.06 3.34 2.10
N TRP A 386 15.20 2.39 2.49
CA TRP A 386 14.83 2.21 3.89
C TRP A 386 16.02 1.74 4.74
N GLN A 387 16.20 2.36 5.92
CA GLN A 387 17.21 1.97 6.90
C GLN A 387 16.65 0.92 7.85
N ASP A 388 17.42 -0.14 8.14
CA ASP A 388 16.95 -1.25 8.98
C ASP A 388 16.55 -0.79 10.39
N ALA A 389 17.29 0.17 10.95
CA ALA A 389 17.00 0.75 12.26
C ALA A 389 15.67 1.51 12.31
N THR A 390 15.14 1.98 11.17
CA THR A 390 13.85 2.67 11.12
C THR A 390 12.72 1.74 11.56
N PHE A 391 12.73 0.49 11.13
CA PHE A 391 11.66 -0.47 11.44
C PHE A 391 11.60 -0.80 12.94
N SER A 392 12.75 -1.10 13.56
CA SER A 392 12.81 -1.42 14.98
C SER A 392 12.52 -0.21 15.87
N GLN A 393 12.89 1.00 15.44
CA GLN A 393 12.57 2.24 16.14
C GLN A 393 11.07 2.54 16.11
N LEU A 394 10.43 2.46 14.94
CA LEU A 394 8.98 2.63 14.84
C LEU A 394 8.24 1.55 15.63
N GLY A 395 8.71 0.29 15.57
CA GLY A 395 8.16 -0.82 16.35
C GLY A 395 8.26 -0.68 17.87
N SER A 396 8.90 0.37 18.39
CA SER A 396 8.88 0.71 19.81
C SER A 396 7.73 1.62 20.23
N ILE A 397 6.93 2.14 19.28
CA ILE A 397 5.75 2.98 19.55
C ILE A 397 4.57 2.06 19.90
N PRO A 398 4.07 2.06 21.15
CA PRO A 398 2.91 1.27 21.53
C PRO A 398 1.60 2.00 21.21
N MET A 399 0.50 1.27 21.07
CA MET A 399 -0.85 1.81 20.96
C MET A 399 -1.20 2.72 22.15
N SER A 400 -0.65 2.48 23.35
CA SER A 400 -0.82 3.37 24.51
C SER A 400 -0.23 4.77 24.35
N ALA A 401 0.68 4.98 23.39
CA ALA A 401 1.20 6.28 23.01
C ALA A 401 0.31 7.02 22.01
N MET A 402 -0.76 6.36 21.54
CA MET A 402 -1.68 6.90 20.54
C MET A 402 -2.96 7.42 21.19
N GLU A 403 -3.67 8.27 20.46
CA GLU A 403 -5.04 8.66 20.77
C GLU A 403 -5.84 8.88 19.49
N PHE A 404 -7.13 8.53 19.51
CA PHE A 404 -8.02 8.92 18.43
C PHE A 404 -8.41 10.39 18.56
N VAL A 405 -8.54 11.06 17.42
CA VAL A 405 -8.78 12.50 17.30
C VAL A 405 -10.24 12.77 16.99
N ASP A 406 -10.78 13.80 17.61
CA ASP A 406 -12.10 14.33 17.31
C ASP A 406 -12.04 15.39 16.20
N LEU A 407 -12.69 15.11 15.06
CA LEU A 407 -12.74 16.01 13.91
C LEU A 407 -13.96 16.93 13.89
N ARG A 408 -14.76 16.98 14.97
CA ARG A 408 -15.98 17.81 15.02
C ARG A 408 -15.73 19.30 14.78
N ASN A 409 -14.54 19.81 15.11
CA ASN A 409 -14.19 21.20 14.80
C ASN A 409 -14.05 21.50 13.30
N VAL A 410 -13.85 20.46 12.48
CA VAL A 410 -13.95 20.59 11.01
C VAL A 410 -15.40 20.39 10.60
N THR A 411 -16.04 19.29 10.99
CA THR A 411 -17.37 18.94 10.49
C THR A 411 -18.50 19.86 10.97
N ASN A 412 -18.27 20.64 12.03
CA ASN A 412 -19.22 21.65 12.52
C ASN A 412 -18.96 23.05 11.95
N ASP A 413 -17.89 23.26 11.18
CA ASP A 413 -17.66 24.55 10.53
C ASP A 413 -18.74 24.77 9.45
N PRO A 414 -19.33 25.97 9.33
CA PRO A 414 -20.38 26.26 8.35
C PRO A 414 -19.94 26.11 6.89
N ARG A 415 -18.64 26.08 6.60
CA ARG A 415 -18.08 25.85 5.26
C ARG A 415 -17.85 24.38 4.95
N TRP A 416 -17.97 23.49 5.94
CA TRP A 416 -17.81 22.06 5.73
C TRP A 416 -18.88 21.49 4.82
N SER A 417 -18.46 20.55 3.97
CA SER A 417 -19.35 19.78 3.12
C SER A 417 -18.97 18.31 3.23
N VAL A 418 -19.98 17.46 3.41
CA VAL A 418 -19.78 16.01 3.50
C VAL A 418 -19.10 15.43 2.25
N ASP A 419 -19.28 16.05 1.08
CA ASP A 419 -18.73 15.58 -0.19
C ASP A 419 -17.39 16.23 -0.55
N SER A 420 -16.81 17.01 0.37
CA SER A 420 -15.52 17.65 0.18
C SER A 420 -14.49 17.20 1.22
N MET A 421 -13.24 17.13 0.79
CA MET A 421 -12.05 16.96 1.62
C MET A 421 -11.64 18.27 2.32
N ALA A 422 -12.27 19.41 2.02
CA ALA A 422 -11.86 20.70 2.58
C ALA A 422 -11.97 20.72 4.11
N ALA A 423 -10.86 21.03 4.77
CA ALA A 423 -10.77 21.11 6.24
C ALA A 423 -10.01 22.34 6.77
N SER A 424 -9.34 23.06 5.87
CA SER A 424 -8.76 24.36 6.17
C SER A 424 -9.33 25.40 5.21
N TRP A 425 -9.63 26.58 5.76
CA TRP A 425 -10.33 27.66 5.10
C TRP A 425 -9.88 29.01 5.64
#